data_AF-A0A7Y5TW52-F1
#
_entry.id   AF-A0A7Y5TW52-F1
#
_cell.length_a   1.000
_cell.length_b   1.000
_cell.length_c   1.000
_cell.angle_alpha   90.00
_cell.angle_beta   90.00
_cell.angle_gamma   90.00
#
_symmetry.space_group_name_H-M   'P 1'
#
loop_
_entity.id
_entity.type
_entity.pdbx_description
1 polymer ?
#
loop_
_entity_poly.entity_id
_entity_poly.type
_entity_poly.pdbx_seq_one_letter_code
_entity_poly.pdbx_strand_id
1 'polypeptide(L)' 'MSKLRVHDMAGEFGISADEVMGLLRTMDVPVRSHLSPLTDDQVARVRARWEREKRVR' A
#
# COMPACT_ATOMS: atom_id res chain seq x y z
N MET A 1 0.72 -12.63 -9.28
CA MET A 1 1.58 -12.24 -8.14
C MET A 1 2.41 -11.08 -8.63
N SER A 2 2.16 -9.89 -8.07
CA SER A 2 2.94 -8.72 -8.40
C SER A 2 4.39 -8.90 -7.91
N LYS A 3 5.35 -8.31 -8.62
CA LYS A 3 6.73 -8.17 -8.10
C LYS A 3 6.86 -7.02 -7.10
N LEU A 4 5.79 -6.23 -6.90
CA LEU A 4 5.77 -5.07 -6.03
C LEU A 4 5.73 -5.47 -4.56
N ARG A 5 6.49 -4.74 -3.76
CA ARG A 5 6.52 -4.81 -2.31
C ARG A 5 5.99 -3.51 -1.73
N VAL A 6 5.73 -3.51 -0.42
CA VAL A 6 5.21 -2.33 0.28
C VAL A 6 6.10 -1.08 0.11
N HIS A 7 7.43 -1.23 0.12
CA HIS A 7 8.34 -0.10 -0.10
C HIS A 7 8.24 0.52 -1.51
N ASP A 8 7.90 -0.26 -2.54
CA ASP A 8 7.68 0.27 -3.89
C ASP A 8 6.42 1.16 -3.92
N MET A 9 5.36 0.72 -3.22
CA MET A 9 4.13 1.51 -3.06
C MET A 9 4.38 2.81 -2.29
N ALA A 10 5.25 2.77 -1.28
CA ALA A 10 5.63 3.96 -0.52
C ALA A 10 6.28 5.02 -1.43
N GLY A 11 7.20 4.58 -2.31
CA GLY A 11 7.79 5.44 -3.34
C GLY A 11 6.77 6.02 -4.31
N GLU A 12 5.81 5.22 -4.77
CA GLU A 12 4.71 5.67 -5.63
C GLU A 12 3.82 6.73 -4.94
N PHE A 13 3.59 6.56 -3.64
CA PHE A 13 2.69 7.42 -2.87
C PHE A 13 3.37 8.67 -2.32
N GLY A 14 4.71 8.70 -2.28
CA GLY A 14 5.47 9.78 -1.66
C GLY A 14 5.34 9.83 -0.15
N ILE A 15 5.09 8.69 0.50
CA ILE A 15 4.94 8.55 1.96
C ILE A 15 5.88 7.47 2.49
N SER A 16 5.98 7.35 3.81
CA SER A 16 6.81 6.30 4.42
C SER A 16 6.22 4.89 4.22
N ALA A 17 7.08 3.87 4.23
CA ALA A 17 6.63 2.49 4.15
C ALA A 17 5.74 2.10 5.35
N ASP A 18 5.98 2.70 6.52
CA ASP A 18 5.16 2.47 7.72
C ASP A 18 3.74 3.02 7.55
N GLU A 19 3.57 4.17 6.89
CA GLU A 19 2.25 4.71 6.55
C GLU A 19 1.51 3.79 5.58
N VAL A 20 2.18 3.27 4.54
CA VAL A 20 1.57 2.28 3.64
C VAL A 20 1.20 1.00 4.37
N MET A 21 2.07 0.51 5.27
CA MET A 21 1.76 -0.65 6.11
C MET A 21 0.55 -0.38 7.02
N GLY A 22 0.39 0.83 7.54
CA GLY A 22 -0.80 1.26 8.27
C GLY A 22 -2.05 1.19 7.39
N LEU A 23 -1.99 1.75 6.18
CA LEU A 23 -3.10 1.73 5.22
C LEU A 23 -3.51 0.31 4.82
N LEU A 24 -2.54 -0.57 4.57
CA LEU A 24 -2.83 -1.98 4.25
C LEU A 24 -3.52 -2.68 5.42
N ARG A 25 -3.11 -2.41 6.67
CA ARG A 25 -3.76 -2.97 7.86
C ARG A 25 -5.20 -2.50 8.02
N THR A 26 -5.52 -1.23 7.74
CA THR A 26 -6.92 -0.75 7.81
C THR A 26 -7.81 -1.35 6.73
N MET A 27 -7.22 -1.96 5.70
CA MET A 27 -7.90 -2.68 4.64
C MET A 27 -7.94 -4.21 4.85
N ASP A 28 -7.60 -4.66 6.06
CA ASP A 28 -7.46 -6.07 6.44
C ASP A 28 -6.45 -6.86 5.59
N VAL A 29 -5.41 -6.17 5.08
CA VAL A 29 -4.31 -6.79 4.35
C VAL A 29 -3.13 -7.03 5.29
N PRO A 30 -2.83 -8.30 5.67
CA PRO A 30 -1.74 -8.59 6.58
C PRO A 30 -0.39 -8.42 5.89
N VAL A 31 0.45 -7.55 6.45
CA VAL A 31 1.85 -7.35 6.02
C VAL A 31 2.78 -7.44 7.22
N ARG A 32 3.95 -8.06 7.03
CA ARG A 32 4.93 -8.30 8.12
C ARG A 32 6.04 -7.25 8.16
N SER A 33 6.40 -6.71 7.01
CA SER A 33 7.42 -5.67 6.85
C SER A 33 7.28 -4.92 5.52
N HIS A 34 8.07 -3.86 5.32
CA HIS A 34 8.12 -3.09 4.07
C HIS A 34 8.59 -3.92 2.84
N LEU A 35 9.19 -5.09 3.07
CA LEU A 35 9.57 -6.04 2.04
C LEU A 35 8.46 -7.04 1.71
N SER A 36 7.32 -7.02 2.39
CA SER A 36 6.21 -7.94 2.10
C SER A 36 5.77 -7.79 0.64
N PRO A 37 5.70 -8.87 -0.15
CA PRO A 37 5.17 -8.81 -1.49
C PRO A 37 3.66 -8.53 -1.45
N LEU A 38 3.16 -7.80 -2.42
CA LEU A 38 1.73 -7.55 -2.60
C LEU A 38 1.19 -8.34 -3.77
N THR A 39 -0.04 -8.80 -3.66
CA THR A 39 -0.77 -9.36 -4.82
C THR A 39 -1.21 -8.22 -5.74
N ASP A 40 -1.50 -8.54 -7.00
CA ASP A 40 -1.99 -7.55 -7.96
C ASP A 40 -3.31 -6.90 -7.49
N ASP A 41 -4.17 -7.68 -6.83
CA ASP A 41 -5.40 -7.18 -6.19
C ASP A 41 -5.12 -6.21 -5.03
N GLN A 42 -4.18 -6.54 -4.14
CA GLN A 42 -3.80 -5.67 -3.03
C GLN A 42 -3.22 -4.34 -3.53
N VAL A 43 -2.39 -4.38 -4.59
CA VAL A 43 -1.86 -3.18 -5.26
C VAL A 43 -3.00 -2.33 -5.83
N ALA A 44 -3.94 -2.93 -6.55
CA ALA A 44 -5.07 -2.20 -7.12
C ALA A 44 -5.94 -1.55 -6.04
N ARG A 45 -6.25 -2.30 -4.96
CA ARG A 45 -7.07 -1.80 -3.84
C ARG A 45 -6.37 -0.67 -3.10
N VAL A 46 -5.07 -0.78 -2.81
CA VAL A 46 -4.35 0.25 -2.03
C VAL A 46 -4.17 1.53 -2.84
N ARG A 47 -3.91 1.44 -4.15
CA ARG A 47 -3.92 2.60 -5.06
C ARG A 47 -5.28 3.30 -5.06
N ALA A 48 -6.35 2.53 -5.24
CA ALA A 48 -7.71 3.08 -5.24
C ALA A 48 -8.07 3.76 -3.90
N ARG A 49 -7.63 3.19 -2.77
CA ARG A 49 -7.81 3.80 -1.46
C ARG A 49 -7.02 5.10 -1.32
N TRP A 50 -5.74 5.09 -1.70
CA TRP A 50 -4.87 6.26 -1.62
C TRP A 50 -5.37 7.44 -2.45
N GLU A 51 -5.81 7.18 -3.69
CA GLU A 51 -6.39 8.22 -4.54
C GLU A 51 -7.70 8.81 -3.97
N ARG A 52 -8.47 8.05 -3.18
CA ARG A 52 -9.63 8.59 -2.46
C ARG A 52 -9.22 9.47 -1.29
N GLU A 53 -8.21 9.07 -0.52
CA GLU A 53 -7.72 9.86 0.62
C GLU A 53 -7.10 11.18 0.17
N LYS A 54 -6.34 11.19 -0.93
CA LYS A 54 -5.80 12.42 -1.55
C LYS A 54 -6.87 13.45 -1.88
N ARG A 55 -8.07 13.04 -2.27
CA ARG A 55 -9.16 13.96 -2.67
C ARG A 55 -9.85 14.64 -1.48
N VAL A 56 -9.67 14.09 -0.28
CA VAL A 56 -10.29 14.59 0.96
C VAL A 56 -9.29 15.44 1.77
N ARG A 57 -8.02 15.46 1.35
CA ARG A 57 -6.90 16.14 1.99
C ARG A 57 -6.55 17.41 1.23
#